data_AF-A0A8J5WCH4-F1
#
_entry.id   AF-A0A8J5WCH4-F1
#
_cell.length_a   1.000
_cell.length_b   1.000
_cell.length_c   1.000
_cell.angle_alpha   90.00
_cell.angle_beta   90.00
_cell.angle_gamma   90.00
#
_symmetry.space_group_name_H-M   'P 1'
#
loop_
_entity.id
_entity.type
_entity.pdbx_description
1 polymer ?
#
loop_
_entity_poly.entity_id
_entity_poly.type
_entity_poly.pdbx_seq_one_letter_code
_entity_poly.pdbx_strand_id
1 'polypeptide(L)'
;MTASNVVHLHCAADYLEMTEEIAEGNLIAQTENFFTQTVLRSWKDSIKALHTCDDVLDLAEKLQVVKRCIDSIATKSCTDPDLFGWPVVQYGGPMQSPGGSFLWNGISTGARPRNSSPDWWYDDVSFLSLPLYKKLISAMEYRGINQDIIVGSLNHYAKRRLPGLNRRKSINDVSSCLSMSSLATIPSEEEQKYLLEEIDRLLPFQRGVTSCKLLFGLLRTAIILKASPSSCVSNLERRIGMQLDKAALEDLLIPNISESVETLYDVDCVQRILDHFLAVDQEAGGASPDLGEDGQILASPSLMPITMAAKLIDGYLAEVAPDVNLKLPKFRSLAAAIPDYARPIDDGLYRAIDIYLKAHPYLSELEKEELCRVMDCQKLSLEACTHAAQNERLPLRIIVQVLFFEQLQLRSSIAECLMVSENLEGCSRQLVPNISGEQYRPGWPLASMENQALREGMDSMKQRVAELEKECSTMREEIDRLGRSRSTTGKSRFSLGVKPQVFSTKEDSPVMMMTTTTTDDKLAMVNADTTTSPWLKISRNKKQLSLDAS
;
A
#
# COMPACT_ATOMS: atom_id res chain seq x y z
N MET A 1 15.27 34.42 32.85
CA MET A 1 14.92 32.98 32.78
C MET A 1 14.50 32.63 31.37
N THR A 2 14.70 31.38 30.96
CA THR A 2 14.35 30.87 29.63
C THR A 2 13.59 29.55 29.77
N ALA A 3 12.89 29.11 28.71
CA ALA A 3 12.18 27.83 28.71
C ALA A 3 13.11 26.62 28.97
N SER A 4 14.40 26.75 28.63
CA SER A 4 15.39 25.68 28.80
C SER A 4 16.00 25.60 30.20
N ASN A 5 15.82 26.60 31.06
CA ASN A 5 16.39 26.58 32.42
C ASN A 5 15.37 26.73 33.54
N VAL A 6 14.14 27.16 33.23
CA VAL A 6 13.09 27.37 34.23
C VAL A 6 12.79 26.12 35.06
N VAL A 7 12.75 24.93 34.45
CA VAL A 7 12.44 23.67 35.15
C VAL A 7 13.52 23.35 36.19
N HIS A 8 14.79 23.40 35.78
CA HIS A 8 15.93 23.19 36.65
C HIS A 8 15.99 24.22 37.79
N LEU A 9 15.74 25.50 37.48
CA LEU A 9 15.70 26.56 38.48
C LEU A 9 14.55 26.36 39.49
N HIS A 10 13.37 25.95 39.01
CA HIS A 10 12.23 25.68 39.88
C HIS A 10 12.49 24.49 40.80
N CYS A 11 13.07 23.41 40.24
CA CYS A 11 13.50 22.23 41.00
C CYS A 11 14.55 22.55 42.07
N ALA A 12 15.57 23.34 41.71
CA ALA A 12 16.61 23.76 42.66
C ALA A 12 16.05 24.70 43.75
N ALA A 13 15.14 25.60 43.37
CA ALA A 13 14.50 26.52 44.31
C ALA A 13 13.60 25.79 45.31
N ASP A 14 12.85 24.76 44.86
CA ASP A 14 12.06 23.88 45.73
C ASP A 14 12.97 23.11 46.70
N TYR A 15 14.06 22.53 46.20
CA TYR A 15 15.02 21.78 47.03
C TYR A 15 15.69 22.65 48.11
N LEU A 16 15.95 23.92 47.80
CA LEU A 16 16.53 24.89 48.73
C LEU A 16 15.49 25.61 49.58
N GLU A 17 14.21 25.24 49.47
CA GLU A 17 13.10 25.83 50.21
C GLU A 17 13.06 27.38 50.08
N MET A 18 13.36 27.90 48.88
CA MET A 18 13.36 29.34 48.59
C MET A 18 11.93 29.90 48.48
N THR A 19 11.22 29.93 49.61
CA THR A 19 9.81 30.34 49.72
C THR A 19 9.65 31.82 50.07
N GLU A 20 8.50 32.40 49.75
CA GLU A 20 8.17 33.79 50.14
C GLU A 20 8.13 34.00 51.65
N GLU A 21 8.12 32.93 52.46
CA GLU A 21 8.21 33.02 53.93
C GLU A 21 9.58 33.50 54.40
N ILE A 22 10.63 33.28 53.60
CA ILE A 22 12.01 33.67 53.93
C ILE A 22 12.32 35.09 53.46
N ALA A 23 11.92 35.43 52.23
CA ALA A 23 12.12 36.75 51.63
C ALA A 23 11.15 36.97 50.45
N GLU A 24 10.76 38.23 50.22
CA GLU A 24 9.92 38.59 49.08
C GLU A 24 10.67 38.46 47.75
N GLY A 25 9.95 37.98 46.72
CA GLY A 25 10.49 37.84 45.37
C GLY A 25 11.46 36.68 45.26
N ASN A 26 11.16 35.58 45.93
CA ASN A 26 12.00 34.40 45.97
C ASN A 26 11.92 33.59 44.67
N LEU A 27 12.91 32.72 44.46
CA LEU A 27 13.09 32.06 43.17
C LEU A 27 11.92 31.13 42.81
N ILE A 28 11.24 30.52 43.78
CA ILE A 28 10.03 29.72 43.53
C ILE A 28 8.92 30.57 42.91
N ALA A 29 8.59 31.73 43.49
CA ALA A 29 7.55 32.60 42.95
C ALA A 29 7.91 33.18 41.59
N GLN A 30 9.19 33.57 41.39
CA GLN A 30 9.67 34.06 40.10
C GLN A 30 9.57 32.98 39.01
N THR A 31 10.03 31.76 39.31
CA THR A 31 9.98 30.60 38.39
C THR A 31 8.56 30.21 38.05
N GLU A 32 7.68 30.16 39.04
CA GLU A 32 6.27 29.83 38.86
C GLU A 32 5.54 30.88 38.02
N ASN A 33 5.81 32.17 38.26
CA ASN A 33 5.20 33.26 37.50
C ASN A 33 5.63 33.22 36.02
N PHE A 34 6.93 33.08 35.75
CA PHE A 34 7.44 32.96 34.38
C PHE A 34 6.92 31.70 33.68
N PHE A 35 6.86 30.57 34.40
CA PHE A 35 6.37 29.32 33.85
C PHE A 35 4.89 29.45 33.41
N THR A 36 4.04 30.00 34.28
CA THR A 36 2.60 30.16 33.99
C THR A 36 2.33 31.27 32.96
N GLN A 37 3.03 32.40 33.03
CA GLN A 37 2.76 33.55 32.16
C GLN A 37 3.44 33.47 30.79
N THR A 38 4.57 32.76 30.67
CA THR A 38 5.35 32.71 29.43
C THR A 38 5.40 31.31 28.85
N VAL A 39 5.90 30.32 29.60
CA VAL A 39 6.16 28.97 29.09
C VAL A 39 4.87 28.26 28.70
N LEU A 40 3.89 28.20 29.60
CA LEU A 40 2.61 27.55 29.35
C LEU A 40 1.73 28.30 28.33
N ARG A 41 2.08 29.53 27.95
CA ARG A 41 1.35 30.27 26.91
C ARG A 41 1.90 30.02 25.50
N SER A 42 3.15 29.56 25.39
CA SER A 42 3.84 29.32 24.13
C SER A 42 3.98 27.82 23.85
N TRP A 43 3.55 27.37 22.66
CA TRP A 43 3.71 25.97 22.23
C TRP A 43 5.18 25.54 22.26
N LYS A 44 6.04 26.32 21.59
CA LYS A 44 7.48 26.03 21.47
C LYS A 44 8.16 26.00 22.84
N ASP A 45 7.82 26.92 23.73
CA ASP A 45 8.43 26.98 25.05
C ASP A 45 7.91 25.88 25.97
N SER A 46 6.63 25.50 25.88
CA SER A 46 6.09 24.34 26.60
C SER A 46 6.80 23.04 26.19
N ILE A 47 7.07 22.83 24.89
CA ILE A 47 7.83 21.65 24.41
C ILE A 47 9.28 21.69 24.88
N LYS A 48 9.95 22.85 24.78
CA LYS A 48 11.33 22.98 25.28
C LYS A 48 11.44 22.74 26.77
N ALA A 49 10.51 23.26 27.58
CA ALA A 49 10.49 23.00 29.02
C ALA A 49 10.19 21.53 29.33
N LEU A 50 9.30 20.89 28.56
CA LEU A 50 9.02 19.47 28.68
C LEU A 50 10.26 18.61 28.40
N HIS A 51 11.05 18.95 27.39
CA HIS A 51 12.34 18.31 27.11
C HIS A 51 13.31 18.37 28.28
N THR A 52 13.41 19.52 28.96
CA THR A 52 14.31 19.67 30.11
C THR A 52 13.85 18.90 31.34
N CYS A 53 12.62 18.35 31.33
CA CYS A 53 12.16 17.50 32.41
C CYS A 53 12.81 16.11 32.38
N ASP A 54 13.38 15.66 31.24
CA ASP A 54 14.03 14.35 31.16
C ASP A 54 15.19 14.21 32.17
N ASP A 55 15.94 15.29 32.42
CA ASP A 55 17.09 15.32 33.33
C ASP A 55 16.70 15.27 34.83
N VAL A 56 15.47 15.70 35.16
CA VAL A 56 14.97 15.90 36.54
C VAL A 56 13.57 15.34 36.72
N LEU A 57 13.26 14.24 36.04
CA LEU A 57 11.89 13.74 35.85
C LEU A 57 11.12 13.56 37.17
N ASP A 58 11.72 12.91 38.17
CA ASP A 58 11.07 12.64 39.46
C ASP A 58 10.63 13.93 40.18
N LEU A 59 11.50 14.95 40.17
CA LEU A 59 11.23 16.23 40.82
C LEU A 59 10.27 17.09 40.01
N ALA A 60 10.41 17.09 38.68
CA ALA A 60 9.49 17.77 37.78
C ALA A 60 8.07 17.19 37.85
N GLU A 61 7.93 15.88 38.10
CA GLU A 61 6.64 15.22 38.35
C GLU A 61 6.06 15.59 39.71
N LYS A 62 6.87 15.58 40.78
CA LYS A 62 6.45 16.05 42.11
C LYS A 62 5.89 17.48 42.05
N LEU A 63 6.56 18.36 41.31
CA LEU A 63 6.18 19.77 41.12
C LEU A 63 5.11 19.99 40.03
N GLN A 64 4.55 18.92 39.48
CA GLN A 64 3.50 18.95 38.44
C GLN A 64 3.89 19.74 37.17
N VAL A 65 5.19 19.97 36.93
CA VAL A 65 5.69 20.71 35.75
C VAL A 65 5.39 19.93 34.48
N VAL A 66 5.67 18.63 34.48
CA VAL A 66 5.41 17.72 33.35
C VAL A 66 3.94 17.73 32.97
N LYS A 67 3.05 17.54 33.95
CA LYS A 67 1.60 17.54 33.74
C LYS A 67 1.11 18.86 33.16
N ARG A 68 1.54 19.99 33.72
CA ARG A 68 1.14 21.34 33.26
C ARG A 68 1.61 21.62 31.83
N CYS A 69 2.84 21.23 31.48
CA CYS A 69 3.34 21.33 30.10
C CYS A 69 2.50 20.48 29.14
N ILE A 70 2.24 19.21 29.48
CA ILE A 70 1.44 18.30 28.66
C ILE A 70 0.01 18.83 28.48
N ASP A 71 -0.63 19.29 29.56
CA ASP A 71 -1.97 19.88 29.50
C ASP A 71 -2.01 21.14 28.62
N SER A 72 -0.97 21.98 28.72
CA SER A 72 -0.80 23.16 27.87
C SER A 72 -0.67 22.81 26.39
N ILE A 73 0.16 21.81 26.07
CA ILE A 73 0.39 21.32 24.70
C ILE A 73 -0.89 20.69 24.17
N ALA A 74 -1.49 19.76 24.91
CA ALA A 74 -2.71 19.06 24.51
C ALA A 74 -3.89 20.04 24.30
N THR A 75 -4.01 21.07 25.15
CA THR A 75 -5.02 22.13 24.96
C THR A 75 -4.79 22.88 23.65
N LYS A 76 -3.52 23.24 23.34
CA LYS A 76 -3.20 23.99 22.13
C LYS A 76 -3.36 23.16 20.85
N SER A 77 -3.11 21.85 20.90
CA SER A 77 -3.36 20.95 19.77
C SER A 77 -4.84 20.73 19.47
N CYS A 78 -5.72 20.92 20.46
CA CYS A 78 -7.17 20.89 20.25
C CYS A 78 -7.74 22.18 19.63
N THR A 79 -7.00 23.28 19.67
CA THR A 79 -7.45 24.57 19.15
C THR A 79 -7.10 24.65 17.66
N ASP A 80 -8.06 25.04 16.82
CA ASP A 80 -7.87 25.22 15.38
C ASP A 80 -6.63 26.10 15.11
N PRO A 81 -5.58 25.59 14.42
CA PRO A 81 -4.37 26.36 14.14
C PRO A 81 -4.66 27.63 13.33
N ASP A 82 -5.76 27.61 12.56
CA ASP A 82 -6.20 28.70 11.69
C ASP A 82 -6.79 29.89 12.49
N LEU A 83 -7.19 29.69 13.75
CA LEU A 83 -7.70 30.75 14.63
C LEU A 83 -6.58 31.59 15.28
N PHE A 84 -5.34 31.09 15.32
CA PHE A 84 -4.24 31.70 16.06
C PHE A 84 -2.95 31.92 15.27
N GLY A 85 -2.93 31.68 13.95
CA GLY A 85 -1.77 31.99 13.10
C GLY A 85 -0.57 31.07 13.31
N TRP A 86 -0.82 29.81 13.71
CA TRP A 86 0.21 28.76 13.78
C TRP A 86 0.05 27.84 12.54
N PRO A 87 1.12 27.45 11.81
CA PRO A 87 2.54 27.56 12.14
C PRO A 87 3.25 28.73 11.42
N VAL A 88 4.02 29.51 12.17
CA VAL A 88 5.06 30.39 11.59
C VAL A 88 6.19 29.48 11.08
N VAL A 89 6.12 29.12 9.80
CA VAL A 89 7.19 28.45 9.08
C VAL A 89 8.43 29.35 9.12
N GLN A 90 9.38 28.98 9.97
CA GLN A 90 10.66 29.68 10.15
C GLN A 90 11.72 29.08 9.21
N TYR A 91 11.39 28.92 7.93
CA TYR A 91 12.38 28.77 6.87
C TYR A 91 12.50 30.13 6.19
N GLY A 92 13.63 30.80 6.41
CA GLY A 92 13.93 32.13 5.89
C GLY A 92 14.04 32.18 4.37
N GLY A 93 12.90 32.17 3.69
CA GLY A 93 12.74 32.60 2.31
C GLY A 93 11.99 33.93 2.25
N PRO A 94 12.35 34.85 1.35
CA PRO A 94 11.64 36.11 1.22
C PRO A 94 10.19 35.83 0.80
N MET A 95 9.23 36.29 1.60
CA MET A 95 7.82 36.29 1.23
C MET A 95 7.64 37.19 0.00
N GLN A 96 7.58 36.58 -1.19
CA GLN A 96 6.94 37.19 -2.36
C GLN A 96 5.90 36.21 -2.91
N SER A 97 4.68 36.73 -2.99
CA SER A 97 3.40 36.05 -3.22
C SER A 97 3.29 35.29 -4.56
N PRO A 98 2.25 34.45 -4.71
CA PRO A 98 1.01 34.97 -5.30
C PRO A 98 -0.21 34.54 -4.47
N GLY A 99 -0.78 35.47 -3.68
CA GLY A 99 -1.88 35.18 -2.76
C GLY A 99 -2.22 36.22 -1.67
N GLY A 100 -1.43 37.30 -1.51
CA GLY A 100 -1.82 38.47 -0.72
C GLY A 100 -1.57 38.41 0.79
N SER A 101 -1.26 39.57 1.39
CA SER A 101 -1.11 39.77 2.84
C SER A 101 -2.44 39.55 3.57
N PHE A 102 -2.38 38.89 4.74
CA PHE A 102 -3.54 38.60 5.62
C PHE A 102 -4.25 39.86 6.14
N LEU A 103 -3.54 40.99 6.18
CA LEU A 103 -4.10 42.30 6.50
C LEU A 103 -3.52 43.32 5.52
N TRP A 104 -4.39 44.10 4.88
CA TRP A 104 -4.03 45.37 4.27
C TRP A 104 -4.77 46.46 5.06
N ASN A 105 -4.03 47.33 5.74
CA ASN A 105 -4.59 48.42 6.55
C ASN A 105 -5.70 47.99 7.55
N GLY A 106 -5.53 46.87 8.25
CA GLY A 106 -6.46 46.44 9.31
C GLY A 106 -7.78 45.83 8.83
N ILE A 107 -7.95 45.58 7.53
CA ILE A 107 -9.12 44.91 6.97
C ILE A 107 -8.71 43.53 6.47
N SER A 108 -9.44 42.50 6.90
CA SER A 108 -9.19 41.10 6.52
C SER A 108 -9.49 40.90 5.04
N THR A 109 -8.54 40.36 4.28
CA THR A 109 -8.65 40.16 2.82
C THR A 109 -9.45 38.92 2.41
N GLY A 110 -10.12 38.24 3.36
CA GLY A 110 -10.89 37.02 3.07
C GLY A 110 -10.04 35.82 2.65
N ALA A 111 -8.71 35.96 2.63
CA ALA A 111 -7.78 34.85 2.42
C ALA A 111 -7.83 33.92 3.63
N ARG A 112 -8.45 32.74 3.47
CA ARG A 112 -8.36 31.68 4.48
C ARG A 112 -6.92 31.18 4.55
N PRO A 113 -6.37 30.90 5.75
CA PRO A 113 -5.14 30.13 5.87
C PRO A 113 -5.28 28.87 5.01
N ARG A 114 -4.21 28.55 4.29
CA ARG A 114 -4.12 27.27 3.59
C ARG A 114 -4.16 26.20 4.67
N ASN A 115 -5.27 25.45 4.77
CA ASN A 115 -5.56 24.42 5.76
C ASN A 115 -4.27 23.88 6.38
N SER A 116 -4.01 24.25 7.63
CA SER A 116 -2.90 23.68 8.40
C SER A 116 -3.05 22.15 8.35
N SER A 117 -2.06 21.49 7.77
CA SER A 117 -2.10 20.03 7.67
C SER A 117 -2.12 19.45 9.10
N PRO A 118 -2.85 18.35 9.33
CA PRO A 118 -3.04 17.80 10.68
C PRO A 118 -1.73 17.35 11.34
N ASP A 119 -0.63 17.29 10.58
CA ASP A 119 0.72 16.90 10.95
C ASP A 119 1.63 18.06 11.41
N TRP A 120 1.13 19.30 11.48
CA TRP A 120 1.93 20.50 11.76
C TRP A 120 2.79 20.41 13.04
N TRP A 121 2.37 19.59 14.02
CA TRP A 121 3.02 19.43 15.31
C TRP A 121 3.81 18.13 15.46
N TYR A 122 3.77 17.22 14.48
CA TYR A 122 4.34 15.88 14.62
C TYR A 122 5.85 15.90 14.83
N ASP A 123 6.57 16.75 14.09
CA ASP A 123 8.03 16.84 14.21
C ASP A 123 8.45 17.33 15.60
N ASP A 124 7.78 18.37 16.12
CA ASP A 124 8.10 18.97 17.42
C ASP A 124 8.00 17.94 18.57
N VAL A 125 6.96 17.12 18.59
CA VAL A 125 6.76 16.10 19.65
C VAL A 125 7.59 14.84 19.44
N SER A 126 8.10 14.61 18.22
CA SER A 126 8.88 13.41 17.89
C SER A 126 10.25 13.35 18.56
N PHE A 127 10.71 14.50 19.06
CA PHE A 127 11.92 14.60 19.87
C PHE A 127 11.71 14.10 21.30
N LEU A 128 10.49 14.08 21.83
CA LEU A 128 10.22 13.71 23.22
C LEU A 128 10.68 12.28 23.54
N SER A 129 11.13 12.07 24.78
CA SER A 129 11.40 10.73 25.30
C SER A 129 10.11 9.89 25.31
N LEU A 130 10.24 8.57 25.22
CA LEU A 130 9.08 7.67 25.18
C LEU A 130 8.12 7.84 26.38
N PRO A 131 8.59 7.99 27.63
CA PRO A 131 7.69 8.23 28.77
C PRO A 131 6.88 9.52 28.64
N LEU A 132 7.51 10.63 28.22
CA LEU A 132 6.85 11.91 28.05
C LEU A 132 5.88 11.90 26.86
N TYR A 133 6.29 11.28 25.75
CA TYR A 133 5.45 11.12 24.56
C TYR A 133 4.20 10.30 24.87
N LYS A 134 4.33 9.18 25.61
CA LYS A 134 3.19 8.38 26.06
C LYS A 134 2.20 9.20 26.90
N LYS A 135 2.70 9.95 27.88
CA LYS A 135 1.85 10.81 28.72
C LYS A 135 1.14 11.88 27.88
N LEU A 136 1.82 12.44 26.87
CA LEU A 136 1.22 13.39 25.93
C LEU A 136 0.09 12.76 25.12
N ILE A 137 0.31 11.58 24.52
CA ILE A 137 -0.71 10.87 23.74
C ILE A 137 -1.93 10.55 24.61
N SER A 138 -1.74 10.01 25.82
CA SER A 138 -2.87 9.74 26.73
C SER A 138 -3.65 11.00 27.13
N ALA A 139 -2.98 12.13 27.32
CA ALA A 139 -3.65 13.40 27.60
C ALA A 139 -4.43 13.94 26.39
N MET A 140 -3.90 13.73 25.18
CA MET A 140 -4.56 14.08 23.92
C MET A 140 -5.80 13.21 23.67
N GLU A 141 -5.72 11.91 23.95
CA GLU A 141 -6.86 10.99 23.88
C GLU A 141 -7.96 11.40 24.87
N TYR A 142 -7.60 11.71 26.11
CA TYR A 142 -8.56 12.16 27.13
C TYR A 142 -9.28 13.46 26.74
N ARG A 143 -8.62 14.33 25.95
CA ARG A 143 -9.20 15.57 25.43
C ARG A 143 -9.99 15.39 24.13
N GLY A 144 -10.07 14.18 23.60
CA GLY A 144 -10.87 13.86 22.42
C GLY A 144 -10.24 14.28 21.10
N ILE A 145 -8.90 14.33 21.00
CA ILE A 145 -8.24 14.50 19.69
C ILE A 145 -8.57 13.29 18.80
N ASN A 146 -8.88 13.55 17.52
CA ASN A 146 -9.21 12.51 16.56
C ASN A 146 -8.12 11.43 16.49
N GLN A 147 -8.52 10.16 16.53
CA GLN A 147 -7.58 9.04 16.54
C GLN A 147 -6.70 8.98 15.29
N ASP A 148 -7.21 9.42 14.14
CA ASP A 148 -6.41 9.47 12.90
C ASP A 148 -5.20 10.40 13.04
N ILE A 149 -5.35 11.51 13.77
CA ILE A 149 -4.26 12.47 14.02
C ILE A 149 -3.27 11.87 15.01
N ILE A 150 -3.77 11.20 16.06
CA ILE A 150 -2.93 10.50 17.04
C ILE A 150 -2.10 9.41 16.37
N VAL A 151 -2.72 8.58 15.52
CA VAL A 151 -2.04 7.54 14.76
C VAL A 151 -1.07 8.14 13.74
N GLY A 152 -1.41 9.28 13.13
CA GLY A 152 -0.49 10.05 12.29
C GLY A 152 0.78 10.48 13.04
N SER A 153 0.62 11.00 14.26
CA SER A 153 1.74 11.37 15.14
C SER A 153 2.56 10.14 15.55
N LEU A 154 1.90 9.05 15.93
CA LEU A 154 2.54 7.77 16.28
C LEU A 154 3.36 7.23 15.12
N ASN A 155 2.83 7.27 13.89
CA ASN A 155 3.54 6.88 12.67
C ASN A 155 4.81 7.73 12.47
N HIS A 156 4.70 9.05 12.66
CA HIS A 156 5.83 9.97 12.54
C HIS A 156 6.90 9.68 13.61
N TYR A 157 6.47 9.52 14.86
CA TYR A 157 7.34 9.14 15.99
C TYR A 157 8.06 7.81 15.71
N ALA A 158 7.30 6.79 15.29
CA ALA A 158 7.80 5.45 14.98
C ALA A 158 8.83 5.50 13.85
N LYS A 159 8.53 6.14 12.71
CA LYS A 159 9.45 6.26 11.57
C LYS A 159 10.76 6.93 11.93
N ARG A 160 10.73 7.86 12.89
CA ARG A 160 11.93 8.58 13.30
C ARG A 160 12.79 7.78 14.26
N ARG A 161 12.17 7.05 15.18
CA ARG A 161 12.86 6.29 16.23
C ARG A 161 13.18 4.85 15.84
N LEU A 162 12.49 4.29 14.84
CA LEU A 162 12.67 2.93 14.33
C LEU A 162 13.18 2.97 12.88
N PRO A 163 14.50 2.84 12.65
CA PRO A 163 15.10 2.87 11.31
C PRO A 163 14.52 1.83 10.35
N GLY A 164 14.08 0.68 10.88
CA GLY A 164 13.46 -0.41 10.12
C GLY A 164 12.21 -0.01 9.32
N LEU A 165 11.45 0.98 9.80
CA LEU A 165 10.23 1.45 9.12
C LEU A 165 10.51 2.27 7.85
N ASN A 166 11.69 2.89 7.73
CA ASN A 166 12.09 3.67 6.56
C ASN A 166 12.81 2.85 5.49
N ARG A 167 13.23 1.62 5.80
CA ARG A 167 14.06 0.75 4.92
C ARG A 167 13.35 0.32 3.63
N ARG A 168 12.04 0.59 3.49
CA ARG A 168 11.27 0.36 2.25
C ARG A 168 11.47 1.40 1.16
N LYS A 169 12.17 2.52 1.42
CA LYS A 169 12.67 3.37 0.34
C LYS A 169 14.02 2.82 -0.13
N SER A 170 13.98 1.94 -1.14
CA SER A 170 15.11 1.58 -2.01
C SER A 170 16.18 0.66 -1.39
N ILE A 171 16.18 -0.60 -1.82
CA ILE A 171 17.37 -1.48 -1.80
C ILE A 171 18.49 -0.93 -2.72
N ASN A 172 18.21 0.10 -3.54
CA ASN A 172 19.18 0.74 -4.42
C ASN A 172 19.79 2.05 -3.87
N ASP A 173 19.32 2.62 -2.75
CA ASP A 173 19.85 3.89 -2.21
C ASP A 173 20.41 3.72 -0.80
N VAL A 174 21.47 2.92 -0.69
CA VAL A 174 22.32 2.84 0.51
C VAL A 174 23.00 4.19 0.83
N SER A 175 22.94 5.17 -0.09
CA SER A 175 23.63 6.46 0.04
C SER A 175 22.78 7.62 0.57
N SER A 176 21.44 7.52 0.67
CA SER A 176 20.60 8.69 1.04
C SER A 176 20.14 8.74 2.51
N CYS A 177 20.24 7.63 3.26
CA CYS A 177 19.84 7.58 4.67
C CYS A 177 20.83 8.26 5.64
N LEU A 178 22.03 8.59 5.18
CA LEU A 178 23.07 9.28 5.96
C LEU A 178 22.94 10.81 5.95
N SER A 179 22.06 11.37 5.11
CA SER A 179 22.05 12.82 4.85
C SER A 179 21.12 13.65 5.75
N MET A 180 20.19 13.03 6.50
CA MET A 180 19.29 13.76 7.42
C MET A 180 19.04 13.11 8.79
N SER A 181 19.98 12.27 9.25
CA SER A 181 20.01 11.81 10.64
C SER A 181 21.03 12.63 11.43
N SER A 182 20.72 13.89 11.72
CA SER A 182 21.54 14.66 12.66
C SER A 182 21.14 14.33 14.10
N LEU A 183 22.13 13.85 14.86
CA LEU A 183 22.22 13.94 16.33
C LEU A 183 21.32 13.07 17.23
N ALA A 184 20.72 11.97 16.76
CA ALA A 184 20.15 10.96 17.66
C ALA A 184 21.01 9.68 17.64
N THR A 185 21.56 9.29 18.79
CA THR A 185 22.15 7.96 18.99
C THR A 185 21.16 6.90 18.51
N ILE A 186 21.59 6.01 17.61
CA ILE A 186 20.75 4.91 17.15
C ILE A 186 20.42 4.07 18.40
N PRO A 187 19.14 3.90 18.77
CA PRO A 187 18.77 3.15 19.98
C PRO A 187 19.21 1.69 19.84
N SER A 188 19.53 1.03 20.97
CA SER A 188 19.84 -0.41 20.98
C SER A 188 18.68 -1.24 20.42
N GLU A 189 18.94 -2.46 19.94
CA GLU A 189 17.87 -3.36 19.45
C GLU A 189 16.80 -3.61 20.54
N GLU A 190 17.21 -3.74 21.81
CA GLU A 190 16.32 -3.86 22.96
C GLU A 190 15.45 -2.61 23.18
N GLU A 191 16.02 -1.42 23.00
CA GLU A 191 15.29 -0.15 23.15
C GLU A 191 14.29 0.03 22.00
N GLN A 192 14.69 -0.34 20.78
CA GLN A 192 13.80 -0.35 19.61
C GLN A 192 12.65 -1.35 19.80
N LYS A 193 12.94 -2.53 20.35
CA LYS A 193 11.92 -3.54 20.68
C LYS A 193 10.95 -3.01 21.73
N TYR A 194 11.45 -2.48 22.85
CA TYR A 194 10.60 -1.91 23.90
C TYR A 194 9.73 -0.77 23.36
N LEU A 195 10.31 0.12 22.56
CA LEU A 195 9.59 1.20 21.89
C LEU A 195 8.48 0.68 20.99
N LEU A 196 8.76 -0.33 20.17
CA LEU A 196 7.78 -0.91 19.27
C LEU A 196 6.59 -1.53 20.03
N GLU A 197 6.87 -2.23 21.13
CA GLU A 197 5.84 -2.82 21.99
C GLU A 197 4.98 -1.75 22.69
N GLU A 198 5.57 -0.61 23.09
CA GLU A 198 4.81 0.52 23.61
C GLU A 198 3.96 1.20 22.52
N ILE A 199 4.49 1.38 21.30
CA ILE A 199 3.72 1.90 20.17
C ILE A 199 2.53 0.98 19.86
N ASP A 200 2.72 -0.35 19.87
CA ASP A 200 1.63 -1.31 19.73
C ASP A 200 0.54 -1.11 20.78
N ARG A 201 0.90 -0.82 22.04
CA ARG A 201 -0.08 -0.55 23.12
C ARG A 201 -0.84 0.76 22.93
N LEU A 202 -0.22 1.76 22.29
CA LEU A 202 -0.84 3.06 22.00
C LEU A 202 -1.71 3.04 20.74
N LEU A 203 -1.58 2.03 19.87
CA LEU A 203 -2.37 1.96 18.64
C LEU A 203 -3.81 1.47 18.90
N PRO A 204 -4.83 2.16 18.35
CA PRO A 204 -6.22 1.78 18.53
C PRO A 204 -6.55 0.46 17.84
N PHE A 205 -7.46 -0.32 18.44
CA PHE A 205 -8.08 -1.50 17.82
C PHE A 205 -9.34 -1.08 17.03
N GLN A 206 -9.18 -0.20 16.05
CA GLN A 206 -10.27 0.29 15.21
C GLN A 206 -9.95 0.10 13.73
N ARG A 207 -10.89 -0.46 12.97
CA ARG A 207 -10.74 -0.71 11.53
C ARG A 207 -10.62 0.61 10.77
N GLY A 208 -9.59 0.76 9.94
CA GLY A 208 -9.43 1.90 9.04
C GLY A 208 -8.75 3.14 9.62
N VAL A 209 -8.56 3.24 10.94
CA VAL A 209 -7.83 4.36 11.59
C VAL A 209 -6.33 4.25 11.34
N THR A 210 -5.78 3.04 11.46
CA THR A 210 -4.35 2.78 11.22
C THR A 210 -4.12 2.27 9.80
N SER A 211 -3.24 2.91 9.03
CA SER A 211 -2.95 2.47 7.65
C SER A 211 -2.31 1.07 7.60
N CYS A 212 -2.67 0.24 6.60
CA CYS A 212 -2.05 -1.08 6.40
C CYS A 212 -0.52 -0.98 6.26
N LYS A 213 -0.03 0.01 5.51
CA LYS A 213 1.41 0.23 5.32
C LYS A 213 2.17 0.41 6.64
N LEU A 214 1.58 1.12 7.61
CA LEU A 214 2.15 1.27 8.94
C LEU A 214 2.13 -0.06 9.70
N LEU A 215 0.99 -0.74 9.78
CA LEU A 215 0.87 -2.01 10.52
C LEU A 215 1.84 -3.07 9.99
N PHE A 216 1.89 -3.26 8.67
CA PHE A 216 2.86 -4.19 8.05
C PHE A 216 4.31 -3.73 8.23
N GLY A 217 4.56 -2.43 8.34
CA GLY A 217 5.89 -1.90 8.67
C GLY A 217 6.29 -2.27 10.09
N LEU A 218 5.39 -2.05 11.04
CA LEU A 218 5.58 -2.38 12.46
C LEU A 218 5.74 -3.89 12.63
N LEU A 219 4.91 -4.70 11.96
CA LEU A 219 4.99 -6.16 12.01
C LEU A 219 6.33 -6.67 11.49
N ARG A 220 6.79 -6.22 10.32
CA ARG A 220 8.12 -6.58 9.80
C ARG A 220 9.23 -6.17 10.77
N THR A 221 9.14 -4.97 11.33
CA THR A 221 10.10 -4.49 12.33
C THR A 221 10.06 -5.34 13.61
N ALA A 222 8.87 -5.79 14.04
CA ALA A 222 8.67 -6.66 15.19
C ALA A 222 9.34 -8.02 14.99
N ILE A 223 9.19 -8.60 13.79
CA ILE A 223 9.80 -9.87 13.42
C ILE A 223 11.33 -9.74 13.39
N ILE A 224 11.86 -8.67 12.78
CA ILE A 224 13.31 -8.38 12.73
C ILE A 224 13.90 -8.24 14.14
N LEU A 225 13.25 -7.47 15.02
CA LEU A 225 13.70 -7.21 16.38
C LEU A 225 13.36 -8.34 17.36
N LYS A 226 12.79 -9.46 16.89
CA LYS A 226 12.35 -10.58 17.73
C LYS A 226 11.50 -10.11 18.93
N ALA A 227 10.52 -9.24 18.63
CA ALA A 227 9.56 -8.73 19.61
C ALA A 227 8.69 -9.86 20.20
N SER A 228 8.00 -9.60 21.31
CA SER A 228 7.15 -10.60 21.97
C SER A 228 6.11 -11.21 21.00
N PRO A 229 6.20 -12.51 20.66
CA PRO A 229 5.31 -13.13 19.67
C PRO A 229 3.85 -13.17 20.14
N SER A 230 3.64 -13.44 21.43
CA SER A 230 2.31 -13.63 22.03
C SER A 230 1.53 -12.34 22.26
N SER A 231 2.20 -11.18 22.26
CA SER A 231 1.57 -9.88 22.48
C SER A 231 1.71 -8.99 21.27
N CYS A 232 2.90 -8.45 20.99
CA CYS A 232 3.08 -7.41 19.97
C CYS A 232 2.79 -7.95 18.57
N VAL A 233 3.38 -9.09 18.19
CA VAL A 233 3.19 -9.68 16.86
C VAL A 233 1.72 -10.08 16.67
N SER A 234 1.13 -10.81 17.62
CA SER A 234 -0.28 -11.23 17.54
C SER A 234 -1.25 -10.04 17.49
N ASN A 235 -1.01 -8.97 18.26
CA ASN A 235 -1.82 -7.75 18.24
C ASN A 235 -1.74 -7.04 16.88
N LEU A 236 -0.56 -6.98 16.26
CA LEU A 236 -0.37 -6.41 14.93
C LEU A 236 -1.04 -7.28 13.85
N GLU A 237 -0.88 -8.61 13.91
CA GLU A 237 -1.55 -9.57 13.01
C GLU A 237 -3.06 -9.41 13.08
N ARG A 238 -3.64 -9.28 14.28
CA ARG A 238 -5.08 -9.06 14.47
C ARG A 238 -5.56 -7.74 13.86
N ARG A 239 -4.83 -6.64 14.08
CA ARG A 239 -5.19 -5.33 13.49
C ARG A 239 -5.08 -5.33 11.97
N ILE A 240 -4.09 -6.03 11.42
CA ILE A 240 -3.98 -6.23 9.96
C ILE A 240 -5.17 -7.05 9.47
N GLY A 241 -5.48 -8.16 10.16
CA GLY A 241 -6.63 -9.01 9.87
C GLY A 241 -7.95 -8.24 9.84
N MET A 242 -8.15 -7.22 10.67
CA MET A 242 -9.38 -6.39 10.62
C MET A 242 -9.55 -5.57 9.33
N GLN A 243 -8.51 -5.43 8.50
CA GLN A 243 -8.54 -4.56 7.31
C GLN A 243 -7.71 -5.11 6.14
N LEU A 244 -7.60 -6.44 6.07
CA LEU A 244 -6.84 -7.13 5.02
C LEU A 244 -7.34 -6.75 3.61
N ASP A 245 -8.63 -6.43 3.48
CA ASP A 245 -9.26 -5.95 2.24
C ASP A 245 -8.65 -4.66 1.66
N LYS A 246 -7.94 -3.89 2.49
CA LYS A 246 -7.27 -2.63 2.11
C LYS A 246 -5.76 -2.78 1.90
N ALA A 247 -5.22 -3.98 2.08
CA ALA A 247 -3.79 -4.22 1.95
C ALA A 247 -3.38 -4.41 0.48
N ALA A 248 -2.11 -4.10 0.19
CA ALA A 248 -1.51 -4.35 -1.11
C ALA A 248 -0.72 -5.66 -1.10
N LEU A 249 -0.54 -6.29 -2.26
CA LEU A 249 0.24 -7.53 -2.38
C LEU A 249 1.67 -7.37 -1.81
N GLU A 250 2.31 -6.24 -2.09
CA GLU A 250 3.64 -5.89 -1.57
C GLU A 250 3.71 -5.88 -0.04
N ASP A 251 2.58 -5.65 0.66
CA ASP A 251 2.55 -5.60 2.11
C ASP A 251 2.59 -7.01 2.73
N LEU A 252 2.05 -8.03 2.05
CA LEU A 252 2.02 -9.43 2.50
C LEU A 252 3.36 -10.16 2.33
N LEU A 253 4.26 -9.62 1.51
CA LEU A 253 5.61 -10.15 1.31
C LEU A 253 6.48 -9.88 2.55
N ILE A 254 6.26 -10.66 3.61
CA ILE A 254 6.97 -10.61 4.88
C ILE A 254 8.12 -11.62 4.81
N PRO A 255 9.40 -11.19 4.86
CA PRO A 255 10.54 -12.09 4.80
C PRO A 255 10.53 -13.07 5.96
N ASN A 256 10.85 -14.34 5.68
CA ASN A 256 11.10 -15.30 6.75
C ASN A 256 12.51 -15.08 7.32
N ILE A 257 12.59 -14.83 8.62
CA ILE A 257 13.86 -14.60 9.34
C ILE A 257 14.20 -15.79 10.25
N SER A 258 13.37 -16.85 10.24
CA SER A 258 13.66 -18.05 11.01
C SER A 258 14.85 -18.80 10.39
N GLU A 259 15.81 -19.17 11.23
CA GLU A 259 17.01 -19.90 10.81
C GLU A 259 16.70 -21.36 10.40
N SER A 260 15.49 -21.85 10.67
CA SER A 260 15.09 -23.25 10.51
C SER A 260 14.26 -23.54 9.25
N VAL A 261 13.70 -22.52 8.60
CA VAL A 261 12.79 -22.70 7.45
C VAL A 261 13.37 -21.94 6.26
N GLU A 262 13.72 -22.66 5.20
CA GLU A 262 14.35 -22.10 4.01
C GLU A 262 13.36 -21.41 3.04
N THR A 263 12.12 -21.13 3.47
CA THR A 263 11.18 -20.36 2.64
C THR A 263 11.57 -18.90 2.62
N LEU A 264 11.35 -18.22 1.49
CA LEU A 264 11.67 -16.80 1.35
C LEU A 264 10.73 -15.91 2.17
N TYR A 265 9.45 -16.31 2.27
CA TYR A 265 8.40 -15.56 2.95
C TYR A 265 7.77 -16.35 4.11
N ASP A 266 7.28 -15.61 5.10
CA ASP A 266 6.56 -16.16 6.25
C ASP A 266 5.07 -16.37 5.91
N VAL A 267 4.79 -17.55 5.36
CA VAL A 267 3.42 -17.99 5.01
C VAL A 267 2.56 -18.20 6.26
N ASP A 268 3.15 -18.60 7.39
CA ASP A 268 2.40 -18.86 8.62
C ASP A 268 1.87 -17.55 9.21
N CYS A 269 2.61 -16.45 9.08
CA CYS A 269 2.14 -15.11 9.45
C CYS A 269 0.95 -14.66 8.61
N VAL A 270 1.01 -14.84 7.28
CA VAL A 270 -0.11 -14.50 6.40
C VAL A 270 -1.34 -15.37 6.69
N GLN A 271 -1.16 -16.66 6.99
CA GLN A 271 -2.24 -17.54 7.44
C GLN A 271 -2.94 -16.98 8.70
N ARG A 272 -2.18 -16.62 9.75
CA ARG A 272 -2.76 -16.05 10.98
C ARG A 272 -3.51 -14.74 10.75
N ILE A 273 -2.99 -13.89 9.86
CA ILE A 273 -3.65 -12.64 9.47
C ILE A 273 -4.98 -12.93 8.77
N LEU A 274 -5.01 -13.90 7.86
CA LEU A 274 -6.22 -14.32 7.16
C LEU A 274 -7.25 -14.93 8.12
N ASP A 275 -6.82 -15.79 9.05
CA ASP A 275 -7.70 -16.38 10.06
C ASP A 275 -8.37 -15.29 10.91
N HIS A 276 -7.63 -14.24 11.29
CA HIS A 276 -8.20 -13.07 11.97
C HIS A 276 -9.18 -12.29 11.10
N PHE A 277 -8.90 -12.10 9.80
CA PHE A 277 -9.84 -11.45 8.89
C PHE A 277 -11.16 -12.22 8.79
N LEU A 278 -11.09 -13.54 8.61
CA LEU A 278 -12.26 -14.40 8.48
C LEU A 278 -13.07 -14.50 9.78
N ALA A 279 -12.41 -14.46 10.94
CA ALA A 279 -13.11 -14.41 12.23
C ALA A 279 -13.91 -13.11 12.40
N VAL A 280 -13.32 -11.96 12.02
CA VAL A 280 -13.98 -10.65 12.11
C VAL A 280 -15.14 -10.53 11.11
N ASP A 281 -14.99 -11.09 9.90
CA ASP A 281 -16.04 -11.09 8.87
C ASP A 281 -17.27 -11.90 9.33
N GLN A 282 -17.05 -13.05 9.98
CA GLN A 282 -18.11 -13.87 10.56
C GLN A 282 -18.86 -13.14 11.69
N GLU A 283 -18.14 -12.45 12.58
CA GLU A 283 -18.73 -11.68 13.67
C GLU A 283 -19.53 -10.45 13.20
N ALA A 284 -19.11 -9.83 12.08
CA ALA A 284 -19.74 -8.64 11.52
C ALA A 284 -21.05 -8.91 10.74
N GLY A 285 -21.56 -10.14 10.79
CA GLY A 285 -22.77 -10.54 10.06
C GLY A 285 -22.52 -10.95 8.62
N GLY A 286 -21.30 -11.44 8.31
CA GLY A 286 -21.00 -12.20 7.09
C GLY A 286 -21.76 -13.51 7.08
N ALA A 287 -23.09 -13.44 6.94
CA ALA A 287 -23.89 -14.61 6.67
C ALA A 287 -23.44 -15.18 5.31
N SER A 288 -23.11 -16.47 5.29
CA SER A 288 -23.11 -17.25 4.06
C SER A 288 -24.36 -16.84 3.28
N PRO A 289 -24.26 -16.43 2.00
CA PRO A 289 -25.45 -16.10 1.22
C PRO A 289 -26.37 -17.31 1.30
N ASP A 290 -27.55 -17.11 1.88
CA ASP A 290 -28.60 -18.12 1.89
C ASP A 290 -28.80 -18.55 0.43
N LEU A 291 -28.72 -19.85 0.17
CA LEU A 291 -28.82 -20.43 -1.17
C LEU A 291 -30.26 -20.29 -1.67
N GLY A 292 -30.66 -19.08 -2.05
CA GLY A 292 -31.81 -18.87 -2.93
C GLY A 292 -31.46 -19.39 -4.31
N GLU A 293 -32.28 -20.32 -4.82
CA GLU A 293 -32.30 -20.75 -6.22
C GLU A 293 -32.50 -19.52 -7.12
N ASP A 294 -31.44 -18.80 -7.47
CA ASP A 294 -31.33 -18.04 -8.72
C ASP A 294 -29.89 -17.53 -8.84
N GLY A 295 -29.19 -18.05 -9.86
CA GLY A 295 -27.74 -17.95 -10.07
C GLY A 295 -27.21 -16.56 -10.48
N GLN A 296 -27.58 -15.51 -9.77
CA GLN A 296 -27.05 -14.17 -9.98
C GLN A 296 -26.48 -13.60 -8.68
N ILE A 297 -25.28 -14.09 -8.35
CA ILE A 297 -24.41 -13.51 -7.31
C ILE A 297 -23.81 -12.21 -7.88
N LEU A 298 -24.65 -11.19 -8.07
CA LEU A 298 -24.16 -9.83 -8.25
C LEU A 298 -23.62 -9.38 -6.89
N ALA A 299 -22.33 -9.02 -6.88
CA ALA A 299 -21.56 -8.57 -5.73
C ALA A 299 -22.37 -7.59 -4.86
N SER A 300 -22.97 -8.10 -3.79
CA SER A 300 -23.59 -7.26 -2.78
C SER A 300 -22.48 -6.39 -2.14
N PRO A 301 -22.72 -5.11 -1.83
CA PRO A 301 -21.71 -4.24 -1.20
C PRO A 301 -21.11 -4.81 0.09
N SER A 302 -21.83 -5.72 0.75
CA SER A 302 -21.38 -6.47 1.93
C SER A 302 -20.28 -7.50 1.66
N LEU A 303 -20.18 -8.06 0.45
CA LEU A 303 -19.20 -9.11 0.09
C LEU A 303 -17.89 -8.54 -0.52
N MET A 304 -17.82 -7.23 -0.77
CA MET A 304 -16.63 -6.61 -1.36
C MET A 304 -15.36 -6.82 -0.53
N PRO A 305 -15.36 -6.67 0.81
CA PRO A 305 -14.14 -6.85 1.61
C PRO A 305 -13.56 -8.26 1.50
N ILE A 306 -14.39 -9.29 1.66
CA ILE A 306 -13.94 -10.68 1.60
C ILE A 306 -13.50 -11.08 0.19
N THR A 307 -14.14 -10.55 -0.86
CA THR A 307 -13.71 -10.77 -2.24
C THR A 307 -12.36 -10.11 -2.53
N MET A 308 -12.12 -8.90 -2.00
CA MET A 308 -10.83 -8.21 -2.15
C MET A 308 -9.72 -8.94 -1.40
N ALA A 309 -10.00 -9.44 -0.19
CA ALA A 309 -9.08 -10.29 0.56
C ALA A 309 -8.77 -11.59 -0.18
N ALA A 310 -9.77 -12.25 -0.77
CA ALA A 310 -9.57 -13.47 -1.57
C ALA A 310 -8.63 -13.24 -2.76
N LYS A 311 -8.87 -12.17 -3.55
CA LYS A 311 -8.00 -11.78 -4.67
C LYS A 311 -6.57 -11.48 -4.22
N LEU A 312 -6.41 -10.84 -3.06
CA LEU A 312 -5.11 -10.52 -2.49
C LEU A 312 -4.34 -11.80 -2.10
N ILE A 313 -5.01 -12.77 -1.48
CA ILE A 313 -4.42 -14.05 -1.11
C ILE A 313 -4.10 -14.91 -2.34
N ASP A 314 -4.96 -14.93 -3.36
CA ASP A 314 -4.66 -15.63 -4.62
C ASP A 314 -3.43 -15.01 -5.32
N GLY A 315 -3.32 -13.67 -5.27
CA GLY A 315 -2.13 -12.93 -5.69
C GLY A 315 -0.88 -13.34 -4.90
N TYR A 316 -0.99 -13.42 -3.57
CA TYR A 316 0.09 -13.85 -2.69
C TYR A 316 0.50 -15.30 -2.92
N LEU A 317 -0.46 -16.21 -3.08
CA LEU A 317 -0.22 -17.62 -3.42
C LEU A 317 0.59 -17.74 -4.71
N ALA A 318 0.26 -16.95 -5.74
CA ALA A 318 1.02 -16.95 -6.98
C ALA A 318 2.47 -16.42 -6.82
N GLU A 319 2.72 -15.48 -5.90
CA GLU A 319 4.06 -14.97 -5.61
C GLU A 319 4.93 -15.95 -4.80
N VAL A 320 4.32 -16.71 -3.88
CA VAL A 320 5.04 -17.72 -3.07
C VAL A 320 5.14 -19.09 -3.75
N ALA A 321 4.27 -19.36 -4.74
CA ALA A 321 4.22 -20.63 -5.45
C ALA A 321 5.55 -21.09 -6.10
N PRO A 322 6.41 -20.20 -6.63
CA PRO A 322 7.71 -20.59 -7.19
C PRO A 322 8.74 -21.08 -6.16
N ASP A 323 8.51 -20.85 -4.86
CA ASP A 323 9.45 -21.23 -3.80
C ASP A 323 9.44 -22.76 -3.61
N VAL A 324 10.53 -23.42 -3.97
CA VAL A 324 10.70 -24.88 -3.91
C VAL A 324 10.62 -25.42 -2.48
N ASN A 325 10.89 -24.56 -1.48
CA ASN A 325 10.84 -24.92 -0.07
C ASN A 325 9.42 -24.82 0.52
N LEU A 326 8.46 -24.29 -0.25
CA LEU A 326 7.07 -24.20 0.17
C LEU A 326 6.37 -25.55 0.07
N LYS A 327 6.13 -26.20 1.22
CA LYS A 327 5.47 -27.50 1.27
C LYS A 327 4.00 -27.44 0.89
N LEU A 328 3.53 -28.47 0.18
CA LEU A 328 2.14 -28.60 -0.29
C LEU A 328 1.08 -28.39 0.80
N PRO A 329 1.20 -28.95 2.03
CA PRO A 329 0.17 -28.76 3.06
C PRO A 329 -0.04 -27.29 3.43
N LYS A 330 1.03 -26.47 3.45
CA LYS A 330 0.93 -25.04 3.75
C LYS A 330 0.25 -24.27 2.63
N PHE A 331 0.68 -24.52 1.39
CA PHE A 331 0.07 -23.91 0.21
C PHE A 331 -1.43 -24.23 0.12
N ARG A 332 -1.79 -25.51 0.29
CA ARG A 332 -3.17 -25.97 0.28
C ARG A 332 -3.99 -25.40 1.43
N SER A 333 -3.45 -25.38 2.65
CA SER A 333 -4.14 -24.83 3.82
C SER A 333 -4.55 -23.37 3.58
N LEU A 334 -3.65 -22.57 3.03
CA LEU A 334 -3.92 -21.16 2.74
C LEU A 334 -4.93 -20.98 1.60
N ALA A 335 -4.81 -21.77 0.54
CA ALA A 335 -5.78 -21.76 -0.56
C ALA A 335 -7.20 -22.16 -0.12
N ALA A 336 -7.31 -23.18 0.73
CA ALA A 336 -8.58 -23.73 1.21
C ALA A 336 -9.20 -22.95 2.38
N ALA A 337 -8.46 -22.03 3.01
CA ALA A 337 -8.96 -21.22 4.13
C ALA A 337 -10.06 -20.22 3.71
N ILE A 338 -10.05 -19.79 2.45
CA ILE A 338 -11.03 -18.82 1.92
C ILE A 338 -12.30 -19.56 1.49
N PRO A 339 -13.50 -19.12 1.94
CA PRO A 339 -14.78 -19.71 1.53
C PRO A 339 -15.07 -19.58 0.03
N ASP A 340 -15.82 -20.55 -0.53
CA ASP A 340 -16.13 -20.59 -1.97
C ASP A 340 -16.88 -19.35 -2.48
N TYR A 341 -17.75 -18.74 -1.66
CA TYR A 341 -18.51 -17.56 -2.05
C TYR A 341 -17.65 -16.29 -2.14
N ALA A 342 -16.47 -16.28 -1.53
CA ALA A 342 -15.53 -15.15 -1.58
C ALA A 342 -14.82 -15.05 -2.94
N ARG A 343 -14.77 -16.15 -3.68
CA ARG A 343 -14.20 -16.21 -5.03
C ARG A 343 -15.32 -16.29 -6.06
N PRO A 344 -15.69 -15.17 -6.70
CA PRO A 344 -16.61 -15.21 -7.83
C PRO A 344 -15.95 -15.78 -9.09
N ILE A 345 -14.62 -15.63 -9.23
CA ILE A 345 -13.81 -16.11 -10.35
C ILE A 345 -12.53 -16.73 -9.78
N ASP A 346 -12.19 -17.94 -10.21
CA ASP A 346 -11.07 -18.73 -9.68
C ASP A 346 -9.77 -18.61 -10.48
N ASP A 347 -9.73 -17.77 -11.52
CA ASP A 347 -8.55 -17.57 -12.39
C ASP A 347 -7.26 -17.28 -11.62
N GLY A 348 -7.36 -16.46 -10.56
CA GLY A 348 -6.22 -16.11 -9.70
C GLY A 348 -5.67 -17.33 -8.95
N LEU A 349 -6.57 -18.15 -8.40
CA LEU A 349 -6.24 -19.39 -7.72
C LEU A 349 -5.68 -20.43 -8.70
N TYR A 350 -6.28 -20.58 -9.89
CA TYR A 350 -5.76 -21.46 -10.94
C TYR A 350 -4.33 -21.07 -11.34
N ARG A 351 -4.07 -19.77 -11.56
CA ARG A 351 -2.73 -19.26 -11.88
C ARG A 351 -1.73 -19.62 -10.78
N ALA A 352 -2.10 -19.46 -9.50
CA ALA A 352 -1.23 -19.83 -8.39
C ALA A 352 -0.94 -21.34 -8.37
N ILE A 353 -1.94 -22.18 -8.62
CA ILE A 353 -1.80 -23.64 -8.69
C ILE A 353 -0.91 -24.06 -9.86
N ASP A 354 -1.10 -23.51 -11.07
CA ASP A 354 -0.24 -23.83 -12.22
C ASP A 354 1.22 -23.45 -11.96
N ILE A 355 1.47 -22.27 -11.40
CA ILE A 355 2.83 -21.85 -11.01
C ILE A 355 3.42 -22.81 -9.98
N TYR A 356 2.63 -23.24 -8.99
CA TYR A 356 3.08 -24.18 -7.96
C TYR A 356 3.44 -25.54 -8.55
N LEU A 357 2.56 -26.10 -9.38
CA LEU A 357 2.79 -27.37 -10.10
C LEU A 357 4.01 -27.31 -11.01
N LYS A 358 4.24 -26.16 -11.66
CA LYS A 358 5.43 -25.93 -12.48
C LYS A 358 6.72 -25.90 -11.66
N ALA A 359 6.71 -25.31 -10.48
CA ALA A 359 7.88 -25.25 -9.59
C ALA A 359 8.11 -26.55 -8.79
N HIS A 360 7.09 -27.39 -8.64
CA HIS A 360 7.10 -28.61 -7.82
C HIS A 360 6.81 -29.87 -8.66
N PRO A 361 7.68 -30.24 -9.62
CA PRO A 361 7.45 -31.38 -10.51
C PRO A 361 7.49 -32.75 -9.80
N TYR A 362 7.96 -32.79 -8.55
CA TYR A 362 8.11 -34.00 -7.74
C TYR A 362 6.82 -34.44 -7.03
N LEU A 363 5.73 -33.68 -7.16
CA LEU A 363 4.43 -34.02 -6.57
C LEU A 363 3.83 -35.26 -7.23
N SER A 364 3.26 -36.15 -6.43
CA SER A 364 2.52 -37.32 -6.91
C SER A 364 1.20 -36.94 -7.57
N GLU A 365 0.68 -37.79 -8.45
CA GLU A 365 -0.62 -37.55 -9.10
C GLU A 365 -1.76 -37.35 -8.10
N LEU A 366 -1.75 -38.09 -6.98
CA LEU A 366 -2.73 -37.91 -5.91
C LEU A 366 -2.63 -36.51 -5.30
N GLU A 367 -1.43 -36.05 -4.97
CA GLU A 367 -1.20 -34.71 -4.40
C GLU A 367 -1.63 -33.59 -5.35
N LYS A 368 -1.36 -33.74 -6.66
CA LYS A 368 -1.84 -32.81 -7.69
C LYS A 368 -3.36 -32.76 -7.75
N GLU A 369 -4.02 -33.93 -7.71
CA GLU A 369 -5.48 -33.99 -7.65
C GLU A 369 -6.02 -33.34 -6.38
N GLU A 370 -5.40 -33.57 -5.22
CA GLU A 370 -5.84 -32.97 -3.97
C GLU A 370 -5.73 -31.45 -3.98
N LEU A 371 -4.68 -30.92 -4.60
CA LEU A 371 -4.47 -29.49 -4.75
C LEU A 371 -5.49 -28.87 -5.70
N CYS A 372 -5.71 -29.50 -6.86
CA CYS A 372 -6.64 -29.00 -7.87
C CYS A 372 -8.09 -29.03 -7.40
N ARG A 373 -8.45 -29.89 -6.43
CA ARG A 373 -9.79 -29.92 -5.80
C ARG A 373 -10.16 -28.63 -5.06
N VAL A 374 -9.20 -27.77 -4.75
CA VAL A 374 -9.46 -26.48 -4.07
C VAL A 374 -10.05 -25.44 -5.03
N MET A 375 -9.87 -25.60 -6.35
CA MET A 375 -10.45 -24.71 -7.35
C MET A 375 -11.80 -25.25 -7.85
N ASP A 376 -12.75 -24.36 -8.08
CA ASP A 376 -14.00 -24.64 -8.76
C ASP A 376 -13.86 -24.36 -10.26
N CYS A 377 -13.78 -25.42 -11.06
CA CYS A 377 -13.64 -25.32 -12.52
C CYS A 377 -14.83 -24.62 -13.19
N GLN A 378 -16.00 -24.52 -12.54
CA GLN A 378 -17.16 -23.79 -13.06
C GLN A 378 -16.94 -22.27 -13.02
N LYS A 379 -16.11 -21.78 -12.09
CA LYS A 379 -15.82 -20.35 -11.87
C LYS A 379 -14.59 -19.86 -12.63
N LEU A 380 -14.05 -20.68 -13.52
CA LEU A 380 -12.98 -20.27 -14.42
C LEU A 380 -13.54 -19.48 -15.60
N SER A 381 -12.82 -18.44 -16.00
CA SER A 381 -13.09 -17.74 -17.26
C SER A 381 -12.77 -18.62 -18.46
N LEU A 382 -13.33 -18.29 -19.64
CA LEU A 382 -13.06 -19.00 -20.88
C LEU A 382 -11.54 -19.04 -21.21
N GLU A 383 -10.83 -17.95 -20.95
CA GLU A 383 -9.38 -17.87 -21.15
C GLU A 383 -8.63 -18.81 -20.20
N ALA A 384 -9.03 -18.87 -18.92
CA ALA A 384 -8.44 -19.80 -17.96
C ALA A 384 -8.76 -21.26 -18.30
N CYS A 385 -9.99 -21.56 -18.74
CA CYS A 385 -10.41 -22.89 -19.19
C CYS A 385 -9.57 -23.37 -20.37
N THR A 386 -9.41 -22.56 -21.41
CA THR A 386 -8.59 -22.93 -22.58
C THR A 386 -7.13 -23.18 -22.22
N HIS A 387 -6.55 -22.36 -21.33
CA HIS A 387 -5.20 -22.60 -20.82
C HIS A 387 -5.12 -23.91 -20.01
N ALA A 388 -6.09 -24.16 -19.13
CA ALA A 388 -6.16 -25.38 -18.32
C ALA A 388 -6.37 -26.65 -19.16
N ALA A 389 -7.17 -26.58 -20.23
CA ALA A 389 -7.38 -27.69 -21.16
C ALA A 389 -6.08 -28.11 -21.88
N GLN A 390 -5.16 -27.17 -22.09
CA GLN A 390 -3.86 -27.41 -22.75
C GLN A 390 -2.73 -27.71 -21.74
N ASN A 391 -3.00 -27.68 -20.44
CA ASN A 391 -1.98 -27.81 -19.41
C ASN A 391 -1.69 -29.28 -19.07
N GLU A 392 -0.58 -29.80 -19.59
CA GLU A 392 -0.12 -31.17 -19.35
C GLU A 392 0.25 -31.47 -17.88
N ARG A 393 0.39 -30.45 -17.03
CA ARG A 393 0.71 -30.63 -15.60
C ARG A 393 -0.51 -30.98 -14.75
N LEU A 394 -1.71 -30.71 -15.27
CA LEU A 394 -2.95 -30.98 -14.55
C LEU A 394 -3.33 -32.47 -14.66
N PRO A 395 -3.89 -33.06 -13.60
CA PRO A 395 -4.44 -34.42 -13.68
C PRO A 395 -5.55 -34.51 -14.73
N LEU A 396 -5.60 -35.63 -15.46
CA LEU A 396 -6.60 -35.86 -16.54
C LEU A 396 -8.04 -35.64 -16.07
N ARG A 397 -8.36 -36.00 -14.81
CA ARG A 397 -9.68 -35.80 -14.22
C ARG A 397 -10.09 -34.32 -14.21
N ILE A 398 -9.16 -33.43 -13.90
CA ILE A 398 -9.39 -31.98 -13.84
C ILE A 398 -9.55 -31.43 -15.26
N ILE A 399 -8.71 -31.85 -16.19
CA ILE A 399 -8.80 -31.45 -17.61
C ILE A 399 -10.18 -31.80 -18.19
N VAL A 400 -10.69 -33.00 -17.94
CA VAL A 400 -12.03 -33.41 -18.38
C VAL A 400 -13.13 -32.53 -17.77
N GLN A 401 -13.01 -32.15 -16.49
CA GLN A 401 -13.95 -31.25 -15.84
C GLN A 401 -13.93 -29.86 -16.48
N VAL A 402 -12.74 -29.30 -16.71
CA VAL A 402 -12.57 -27.99 -17.38
C VAL A 402 -13.20 -28.01 -18.77
N LEU A 403 -12.90 -29.03 -19.58
CA LEU A 403 -13.48 -29.17 -20.93
C LEU A 403 -15.01 -29.28 -20.92
N PHE A 404 -15.56 -29.99 -19.92
CA PHE A 404 -17.01 -30.09 -19.75
C PHE A 404 -17.65 -28.72 -19.46
N PHE A 405 -17.06 -27.94 -18.56
CA PHE A 405 -17.56 -26.60 -18.22
C PHE A 405 -17.34 -25.59 -19.33
N GLU A 406 -16.22 -25.66 -20.05
CA GLU A 406 -15.97 -24.86 -21.25
C GLU A 406 -17.06 -25.12 -22.30
N GLN A 407 -17.39 -26.39 -22.56
CA GLN A 407 -18.48 -26.75 -23.48
C GLN A 407 -19.84 -26.23 -23.00
N LEU A 408 -20.11 -26.28 -21.69
CA LEU A 408 -21.36 -25.78 -21.10
C LEU A 408 -21.47 -24.25 -21.23
N GLN A 409 -20.40 -23.51 -20.93
CA GLN A 409 -20.33 -22.06 -21.07
C GLN A 409 -20.53 -21.64 -22.53
N LEU A 410 -19.85 -22.28 -23.48
CA LEU A 410 -20.03 -22.02 -24.91
C LEU A 410 -21.47 -22.27 -25.37
N ARG A 411 -22.09 -23.37 -24.93
CA ARG A 411 -23.49 -23.67 -25.25
C ARG A 411 -24.45 -22.63 -24.65
N SER A 412 -24.20 -22.19 -23.42
CA SER A 412 -25.00 -21.14 -22.77
C SER A 412 -24.88 -19.81 -23.52
N SER A 413 -23.67 -19.38 -23.86
CA SER A 413 -23.45 -18.13 -24.61
C SER A 413 -24.05 -18.17 -26.02
N ILE A 414 -23.99 -19.33 -26.70
CA ILE A 414 -24.66 -19.52 -28.00
C ILE A 414 -26.19 -19.43 -27.83
N ALA A 415 -26.75 -20.09 -26.81
CA ALA A 415 -28.18 -20.02 -26.53
C ALA A 415 -28.63 -18.59 -26.20
N GLU A 416 -27.87 -17.86 -25.38
CA GLU A 416 -28.14 -16.45 -25.05
C GLU A 416 -28.13 -15.56 -26.31
N CYS A 417 -27.15 -15.74 -27.19
CA CYS A 417 -27.06 -15.03 -28.46
C CYS A 417 -28.27 -15.32 -29.39
N LEU A 418 -28.72 -16.58 -29.42
CA LEU A 418 -29.91 -16.98 -30.18
C LEU A 418 -31.21 -16.40 -29.58
N MET A 419 -31.33 -16.34 -28.26
CA MET A 419 -32.51 -15.81 -27.56
C MET A 419 -32.61 -14.27 -27.64
N VAL A 420 -31.46 -13.57 -27.63
CA VAL A 420 -31.40 -12.12 -27.91
C VAL A 420 -31.88 -11.81 -29.34
N SER A 421 -31.63 -12.72 -30.28
CA SER A 421 -32.10 -12.61 -31.67
C SER A 421 -33.63 -12.83 -31.77
N GLU A 422 -34.21 -13.73 -30.98
CA GLU A 422 -35.65 -14.03 -30.98
C GLU A 422 -36.51 -12.96 -30.24
N ASN A 423 -35.97 -12.29 -29.21
CA ASN A 423 -36.70 -11.26 -28.46
C ASN A 423 -36.99 -9.98 -29.26
N LEU A 424 -36.33 -9.75 -30.40
CA LEU A 424 -36.66 -8.65 -31.31
C LEU A 424 -37.83 -9.01 -32.26
N GLU A 425 -38.16 -10.30 -32.41
CA GLU A 425 -39.24 -10.78 -33.27
C GLU A 425 -40.59 -11.00 -32.54
N GLY A 426 -40.62 -10.82 -31.21
CA GLY A 426 -41.78 -11.10 -30.36
C GLY A 426 -42.83 -9.99 -30.18
N CYS A 427 -42.58 -8.75 -30.60
CA CYS A 427 -43.47 -7.61 -30.30
C CYS A 427 -44.55 -7.28 -31.35
N SER A 428 -44.81 -8.16 -32.34
CA SER A 428 -45.82 -7.88 -33.36
C SER A 428 -46.63 -9.11 -33.75
N ARG A 429 -47.45 -9.63 -32.83
CA ARG A 429 -48.58 -10.50 -33.19
C ARG A 429 -49.79 -10.27 -32.29
N GLN A 430 -50.63 -9.31 -32.67
CA GLN A 430 -52.06 -9.39 -32.39
C GLN A 430 -52.87 -8.95 -33.62
N LEU A 431 -53.84 -9.80 -33.95
CA LEU A 431 -54.97 -9.65 -34.89
C LEU A 431 -54.75 -10.06 -36.36
N VAL A 432 -55.39 -11.18 -36.72
CA VAL A 432 -55.64 -11.74 -38.06
C VAL A 432 -57.14 -11.51 -38.35
N PRO A 433 -57.63 -11.20 -39.59
CA PRO A 433 -57.96 -12.28 -40.54
C PRO A 433 -57.80 -12.00 -42.05
N ASN A 434 -57.24 -13.01 -42.76
CA ASN A 434 -57.35 -13.41 -44.18
C ASN A 434 -57.04 -12.35 -45.27
N ILE A 435 -56.37 -12.63 -46.40
CA ILE A 435 -56.71 -13.58 -47.49
C ILE A 435 -55.43 -13.91 -48.31
N SER A 436 -55.29 -15.18 -48.71
CA SER A 436 -54.58 -15.76 -49.89
C SER A 436 -53.24 -15.18 -50.40
N GLY A 437 -52.25 -16.07 -50.59
CA GLY A 437 -51.27 -15.96 -51.67
C GLY A 437 -49.80 -16.12 -51.26
N GLU A 438 -49.24 -17.29 -51.57
CA GLU A 438 -47.85 -17.61 -51.94
C GLU A 438 -46.65 -16.75 -51.47
N GLN A 439 -45.71 -17.48 -50.84
CA GLN A 439 -44.24 -17.37 -50.95
C GLN A 439 -43.51 -16.15 -50.33
N TYR A 440 -42.33 -16.50 -49.76
CA TYR A 440 -41.22 -15.68 -49.25
C TYR A 440 -41.19 -15.32 -47.75
N ARG A 441 -40.29 -16.02 -47.04
CA ARG A 441 -39.64 -15.67 -45.76
C ARG A 441 -38.26 -15.01 -46.09
N PRO A 442 -37.54 -14.37 -45.15
CA PRO A 442 -37.65 -12.94 -44.84
C PRO A 442 -36.27 -12.23 -44.68
N GLY A 443 -36.29 -10.91 -44.47
CA GLY A 443 -35.44 -10.30 -43.43
C GLY A 443 -33.94 -10.00 -43.68
N TRP A 444 -33.40 -10.13 -44.90
CA TRP A 444 -32.00 -9.77 -45.18
C TRP A 444 -31.64 -8.26 -45.36
N PRO A 445 -32.57 -7.30 -45.61
CA PRO A 445 -32.14 -5.94 -45.96
C PRO A 445 -31.67 -5.05 -44.78
N LEU A 446 -32.18 -5.26 -43.55
CA LEU A 446 -32.01 -4.26 -42.48
C LEU A 446 -30.65 -4.37 -41.76
N ALA A 447 -30.22 -5.60 -41.42
CA ALA A 447 -28.91 -5.85 -40.80
C ALA A 447 -27.75 -5.49 -41.74
N SER A 448 -27.94 -5.64 -43.06
CA SER A 448 -26.94 -5.21 -44.05
C SER A 448 -26.83 -3.68 -44.13
N MET A 449 -27.93 -2.96 -43.88
CA MET A 449 -27.97 -1.50 -43.92
C MET A 449 -27.33 -0.87 -42.67
N GLU A 450 -27.51 -1.46 -41.48
CA GLU A 450 -26.82 -1.01 -40.26
C GLU A 450 -25.32 -1.31 -40.28
N ASN A 451 -24.90 -2.47 -40.81
CA ASN A 451 -23.47 -2.77 -40.98
C ASN A 451 -22.79 -1.81 -41.98
N GLN A 452 -23.52 -1.37 -43.00
CA GLN A 452 -23.05 -0.35 -43.93
C GLN A 452 -22.91 1.01 -43.24
N ALA A 453 -23.90 1.41 -42.43
CA ALA A 453 -23.84 2.67 -41.68
C ALA A 453 -22.70 2.70 -40.64
N LEU A 454 -22.40 1.57 -39.99
CA LEU A 454 -21.28 1.45 -39.06
C LEU A 454 -19.92 1.54 -39.77
N ARG A 455 -19.79 0.98 -40.98
CA ARG A 455 -18.59 1.12 -41.81
C ARG A 455 -18.36 2.57 -42.21
N GLU A 456 -19.41 3.25 -42.68
CA GLU A 456 -19.35 4.67 -43.05
C GLU A 456 -19.01 5.56 -41.83
N GLY A 457 -19.57 5.24 -40.65
CA GLY A 457 -19.22 5.90 -39.39
C GLY A 457 -17.76 5.70 -38.99
N MET A 458 -17.22 4.49 -39.17
CA MET A 458 -15.83 4.18 -38.86
C MET A 458 -14.85 4.89 -39.81
N ASP A 459 -15.18 5.01 -41.09
CA ASP A 459 -14.36 5.72 -42.06
C ASP A 459 -14.39 7.24 -41.84
N SER A 460 -15.56 7.80 -41.46
CA SER A 460 -15.66 9.19 -41.01
C SER A 460 -14.81 9.46 -39.75
N MET A 461 -14.79 8.52 -38.80
CA MET A 461 -13.98 8.63 -37.58
C MET A 461 -12.48 8.60 -37.90
N LYS A 462 -12.04 7.71 -38.80
CA LYS A 462 -10.65 7.66 -39.27
C LYS A 462 -10.22 8.97 -39.93
N GLN A 463 -11.08 9.57 -40.75
CA GLN A 463 -10.78 10.86 -41.39
C GLN A 463 -10.61 11.97 -40.34
N ARG A 464 -11.48 12.04 -39.33
CA ARG A 464 -11.36 13.02 -38.24
C ARG A 464 -10.11 12.82 -37.40
N VAL A 465 -9.68 11.57 -37.17
CA VAL A 465 -8.42 11.28 -36.48
C VAL A 465 -7.22 11.76 -37.29
N ALA A 466 -7.21 11.51 -38.61
CA ALA A 466 -6.14 12.00 -39.48
C ALA A 466 -6.06 13.54 -39.54
N GLU A 467 -7.21 14.23 -39.52
CA GLU A 467 -7.27 15.70 -39.43
C GLU A 467 -6.71 16.21 -38.09
N LEU A 468 -7.10 15.58 -36.97
CA LEU A 468 -6.61 15.93 -35.63
C LEU A 468 -5.11 15.67 -35.47
N GLU A 469 -4.58 14.60 -36.06
CA GLU A 469 -3.14 14.31 -36.08
C GLU A 469 -2.36 15.37 -36.86
N LYS A 470 -2.92 15.86 -37.97
CA LYS A 470 -2.35 16.96 -38.75
C LYS A 470 -2.35 18.27 -37.96
N GLU A 471 -3.46 18.59 -37.29
CA GLU A 471 -3.57 19.77 -36.41
C GLU A 471 -2.58 19.69 -35.23
N CYS A 472 -2.45 18.53 -34.59
CA CYS A 472 -1.47 18.32 -33.52
C CYS A 472 -0.03 18.48 -34.03
N SER A 473 0.25 18.08 -35.27
CA SER A 473 1.56 18.25 -35.91
C SER A 473 1.84 19.72 -36.22
N THR A 474 0.85 20.45 -36.74
CA THR A 474 0.98 21.90 -36.98
C THR A 474 1.17 22.68 -35.67
N MET A 475 0.45 22.30 -34.62
CA MET A 475 0.56 22.92 -33.30
C MET A 475 1.94 22.65 -32.66
N ARG A 476 2.50 21.46 -32.88
CA ARG A 476 3.87 21.12 -32.45
C ARG A 476 4.91 21.98 -33.17
N GLU A 477 4.77 22.15 -34.49
CA GLU A 477 5.66 23.02 -35.27
C GLU A 477 5.55 24.50 -34.86
N GLU A 478 4.35 24.99 -34.55
CA GLU A 478 4.12 26.33 -33.98
C GLU A 478 4.83 26.51 -32.63
N ILE A 479 4.72 25.52 -31.73
CA ILE A 479 5.40 25.53 -30.42
C ILE A 479 6.92 25.53 -30.58
N ASP A 480 7.46 24.72 -31.49
CA ASP A 480 8.89 24.69 -31.77
C ASP A 480 9.38 26.00 -32.40
N ARG A 481 8.55 26.66 -33.22
CA ARG A 481 8.85 27.98 -33.81
C ARG A 481 8.86 29.08 -32.74
N LEU A 482 7.92 29.03 -31.78
CA LEU A 482 7.88 29.95 -30.63
C LEU A 482 9.05 29.70 -29.66
N GLY A 483 9.52 28.46 -29.53
CA GLY A 483 10.70 28.09 -28.74
C GLY A 483 12.02 28.65 -29.29
N ARG A 484 12.11 28.91 -30.60
CA ARG A 484 13.33 29.46 -31.24
C ARG A 484 13.46 30.98 -31.17
N SER A 485 12.41 31.73 -30.82
CA SER A 485 12.44 33.20 -30.77
C SER A 485 12.88 33.80 -29.43
N ARG A 486 13.16 32.99 -28.39
CA ARG A 486 13.71 33.48 -27.12
C ARG A 486 15.06 32.84 -26.81
N SER A 487 16.12 33.37 -27.43
CA SER A 487 17.49 33.16 -26.95
C SER A 487 18.28 34.47 -26.90
N THR A 488 17.97 35.30 -25.91
CA THR A 488 18.99 36.13 -25.26
C THR A 488 18.74 36.13 -23.76
N THR A 489 19.83 35.94 -23.01
CA THR A 489 20.00 35.99 -21.54
C THR A 489 19.49 34.83 -20.68
N GLY A 490 20.45 34.18 -20.00
CA GLY A 490 20.27 33.74 -18.61
C GLY A 490 20.25 32.22 -18.37
N LYS A 491 21.36 31.69 -17.85
CA LYS A 491 21.56 30.32 -17.39
C LYS A 491 20.52 29.89 -16.33
N SER A 492 19.90 28.72 -16.48
CA SER A 492 19.79 27.71 -15.42
C SER A 492 19.29 26.38 -15.99
N ARG A 493 19.94 25.28 -15.59
CA ARG A 493 19.59 23.90 -15.94
C ARG A 493 18.43 23.43 -15.07
N PHE A 494 17.34 22.96 -15.68
CA PHE A 494 16.48 21.93 -15.11
C PHE A 494 16.04 20.99 -16.24
N SER A 495 16.57 19.78 -16.22
CA SER A 495 16.12 18.66 -17.02
C SER A 495 14.99 17.93 -16.29
N LEU A 496 13.77 17.99 -16.82
CA LEU A 496 12.69 17.05 -16.51
C LEU A 496 12.24 16.44 -17.84
N GLY A 497 12.96 15.39 -18.24
CA GLY A 497 12.56 14.55 -19.36
C GLY A 497 11.62 13.46 -18.85
N VAL A 498 10.32 13.69 -18.96
CA VAL A 498 9.32 12.60 -18.93
C VAL A 498 9.03 12.26 -20.39
N LYS A 499 9.51 11.09 -20.84
CA LYS A 499 9.08 10.47 -22.10
C LYS A 499 7.81 9.65 -21.83
N PRO A 500 6.69 9.89 -22.51
CA PRO A 500 5.67 8.87 -22.71
C PRO A 500 6.11 7.99 -23.89
N GLN A 501 6.37 6.71 -23.60
CA GLN A 501 6.63 5.68 -24.60
C GLN A 501 5.29 5.07 -25.00
N VAL A 502 4.82 5.38 -26.21
CA VAL A 502 3.69 4.66 -26.83
C VAL A 502 4.28 3.56 -27.70
N PHE A 503 3.95 2.32 -27.34
CA PHE A 503 4.31 1.09 -28.04
C PHE A 503 3.37 0.94 -29.25
N SER A 504 3.91 0.90 -30.47
CA SER A 504 3.16 0.53 -31.67
C SER A 504 3.76 -0.76 -32.22
N THR A 505 3.03 -1.86 -32.05
CA THR A 505 3.28 -3.14 -32.70
C THR A 505 2.80 -3.06 -34.14
N LYS A 506 3.74 -3.06 -35.09
CA LYS A 506 3.45 -3.42 -36.48
C LYS A 506 3.84 -4.88 -36.68
N GLU A 507 2.85 -5.76 -36.71
CA GLU A 507 2.95 -7.02 -37.46
C GLU A 507 2.47 -6.73 -38.88
N ASP A 508 3.31 -7.01 -39.88
CA ASP A 508 2.87 -7.21 -41.26
C ASP A 508 3.66 -8.38 -41.84
N SER A 509 2.94 -9.48 -42.11
CA SER A 509 3.38 -10.57 -42.97
C SER A 509 3.14 -10.20 -44.44
N PRO A 510 3.96 -10.70 -45.38
CA PRO A 510 3.37 -11.11 -46.66
C PRO A 510 3.87 -12.47 -47.18
N VAL A 511 2.88 -13.25 -47.62
CA VAL A 511 2.92 -14.32 -48.64
C VAL A 511 2.90 -13.59 -50.00
N MET A 512 3.65 -13.86 -51.09
CA MET A 512 3.86 -15.11 -51.84
C MET A 512 4.86 -14.88 -53.02
N MET A 513 5.47 -15.99 -53.48
CA MET A 513 5.91 -16.34 -54.86
C MET A 513 7.19 -15.75 -55.50
N MET A 514 8.20 -16.64 -55.53
CA MET A 514 9.11 -17.06 -56.62
C MET A 514 9.56 -16.05 -57.70
N THR A 515 10.89 -15.93 -57.87
CA THR A 515 11.63 -16.60 -58.98
C THR A 515 13.16 -16.44 -58.87
N THR A 516 13.85 -17.55 -59.19
CA THR A 516 15.19 -17.71 -59.82
C THR A 516 16.48 -17.28 -59.10
N THR A 517 17.15 -18.30 -58.53
CA THR A 517 18.54 -18.76 -58.81
C THR A 517 19.66 -17.74 -59.07
N THR A 518 20.67 -17.72 -58.21
CA THR A 518 22.03 -18.24 -58.49
C THR A 518 22.90 -18.27 -57.22
N THR A 519 23.81 -19.24 -57.21
CA THR A 519 24.75 -19.68 -56.19
C THR A 519 25.91 -18.70 -55.94
N ASP A 520 26.46 -18.68 -54.72
CA ASP A 520 27.89 -18.99 -54.48
C ASP A 520 28.26 -18.97 -52.98
N ASP A 521 28.94 -20.05 -52.58
CA ASP A 521 29.57 -20.28 -51.29
C ASP A 521 30.76 -19.34 -51.03
N LYS A 522 31.01 -18.98 -49.76
CA LYS A 522 32.37 -18.87 -49.17
C LYS A 522 32.38 -18.66 -47.64
N LEU A 523 32.81 -19.72 -46.94
CA LEU A 523 33.86 -19.77 -45.91
C LEU A 523 34.21 -18.54 -45.05
N ALA A 524 34.09 -18.70 -43.72
CA ALA A 524 35.08 -18.29 -42.69
C ALA A 524 34.65 -18.93 -41.34
N MET A 525 35.31 -19.96 -40.78
CA MET A 525 36.53 -19.95 -39.96
C MET A 525 36.58 -18.81 -38.92
N VAL A 526 36.29 -19.14 -37.65
CA VAL A 526 36.64 -18.33 -36.47
C VAL A 526 37.33 -19.24 -35.45
N ASN A 527 38.60 -18.90 -35.16
CA ASN A 527 39.38 -19.39 -34.02
C ASN A 527 39.21 -18.42 -32.83
N ALA A 528 39.17 -19.01 -31.62
CA ALA A 528 39.79 -18.63 -30.33
C ALA A 528 40.22 -17.15 -30.10
N ASP A 529 40.08 -16.52 -28.91
CA ASP A 529 40.18 -17.04 -27.55
C ASP A 529 39.82 -15.97 -26.49
N THR A 530 39.46 -16.42 -25.27
CA THR A 530 39.57 -15.77 -23.92
C THR A 530 38.77 -14.47 -23.61
N THR A 531 38.12 -14.23 -22.46
CA THR A 531 38.42 -14.60 -21.06
C THR A 531 37.26 -14.26 -20.09
N THR A 532 37.05 -15.15 -19.10
CA THR A 532 36.62 -14.96 -17.68
C THR A 532 35.27 -14.35 -17.25
N SER A 533 34.50 -15.21 -16.58
CA SER A 533 33.34 -14.97 -15.70
C SER A 533 33.73 -14.58 -14.26
N PRO A 534 32.87 -13.88 -13.49
CA PRO A 534 33.04 -13.74 -12.04
C PRO A 534 31.92 -14.36 -11.19
N TRP A 535 32.25 -14.56 -9.91
CA TRP A 535 31.40 -14.74 -8.71
C TRP A 535 31.29 -16.15 -8.09
N LEU A 536 32.33 -16.51 -7.33
CA LEU A 536 32.26 -17.42 -6.18
C LEU A 536 33.42 -17.07 -5.22
N LYS A 537 33.13 -16.50 -4.03
CA LYS A 537 34.02 -16.46 -2.85
C LYS A 537 33.36 -15.78 -1.63
N ILE A 538 32.85 -16.59 -0.69
CA ILE A 538 32.64 -16.24 0.74
C ILE A 538 32.95 -17.53 1.52
N SER A 539 34.21 -17.73 1.89
CA SER A 539 34.84 -17.52 3.21
C SER A 539 34.69 -18.70 4.19
N ARG A 540 35.75 -19.52 4.26
CA ARG A 540 36.07 -20.39 5.39
C ARG A 540 36.83 -19.56 6.41
N ASN A 541 36.38 -19.51 7.66
CA ASN A 541 37.23 -19.24 8.81
C ASN A 541 36.76 -20.07 10.00
N LYS A 542 37.49 -21.16 10.25
CA LYS A 542 37.35 -22.06 11.39
C LYS A 542 38.42 -21.62 12.40
N LYS A 543 38.03 -20.97 13.50
CA LYS A 543 38.91 -20.78 14.67
C LYS A 543 38.72 -21.97 15.61
N GLN A 544 39.79 -22.76 15.73
CA GLN A 544 40.04 -23.65 16.86
C GLN A 544 40.25 -22.82 18.12
N LEU A 545 39.65 -23.22 19.23
CA LEU A 545 40.11 -22.99 20.59
C LEU A 545 39.32 -23.94 21.50
N SER A 546 39.93 -25.06 21.87
CA SER A 546 39.51 -25.84 23.04
C SER A 546 40.72 -26.52 23.68
N LEU A 547 40.97 -26.12 24.94
CA LEU A 547 41.41 -26.92 26.07
C LEU A 547 42.86 -27.43 26.10
N ASP A 548 43.67 -26.74 26.92
CA ASP A 548 44.60 -27.37 27.86
C ASP A 548 43.99 -27.35 29.28
N ALA A 549 44.45 -28.31 30.09
CA ALA A 549 43.75 -28.99 31.17
C ALA A 549 43.84 -28.36 32.58
N SER A 550 42.99 -28.89 33.47
CA SER A 550 43.17 -29.11 34.93
C SER A 550 43.48 -27.92 35.85
#